data_AF-A0A0G0T1B9-F1
#
_entry.id   AF-A0A0G0T1B9-F1
#
_cell.length_a   1.000
_cell.length_b   1.000
_cell.length_c   1.000
_cell.angle_alpha   90.00
_cell.angle_beta   90.00
_cell.angle_gamma   90.00
#
_symmetry.space_group_name_H-M   'P 1'
#
loop_
_entity.id
_entity.type
_entity.pdbx_description
1 polymer ?
#
loop_
_entity_poly.entity_id
_entity_poly.type
_entity_poly.pdbx_seq_one_letter_code
_entity_poly.pdbx_strand_id
1 'polypeptide(L)'
;MVNQITPNLIPESVQPVNQTPVKSNKILIIILSVLLVITVIITGFLFLQTQKLSKELSIYLAQTSPIPVQNPTTEDEILALQITACCSCPAKISRSLIGTDGWTIYEKGKDYSDLLPAMCKAPNIGVCAPCPPLEEENLGKINCTNPRPEVCTMECAEPPPYLCGSDGKSYCSTCQACSNRAVAWYEMKASPCEEK
;
A
#
# COMPACT_ATOMS: atom_id res chain seq x y z
N MET A 1 31.75 85.71 47.93
CA MET A 1 30.44 85.06 47.69
C MET A 1 30.75 83.74 47.00
N VAL A 2 30.81 82.62 47.76
CA VAL A 2 29.75 81.59 47.90
C VAL A 2 29.54 80.87 46.54
N ASN A 3 29.59 79.54 46.37
CA ASN A 3 29.88 78.38 47.22
C ASN A 3 30.22 77.21 46.26
N GLN A 4 31.05 76.26 46.70
CA GLN A 4 31.17 74.93 46.11
C GLN A 4 29.90 74.11 46.39
N ILE A 5 29.42 73.33 45.41
CA ILE A 5 28.48 72.23 45.64
C ILE A 5 28.97 70.99 44.88
N THR A 6 29.24 69.97 45.70
CA THR A 6 29.75 68.62 45.47
C THR A 6 28.71 67.72 44.77
N PRO A 7 29.13 66.67 44.01
CA PRO A 7 28.22 65.76 43.31
C PRO A 7 27.61 64.72 44.26
N ASN A 8 26.38 64.28 43.96
CA ASN A 8 25.74 63.18 44.67
C ASN A 8 25.33 62.08 43.67
N LEU A 9 26.08 60.97 43.71
CA LEU A 9 25.80 59.71 43.03
C LEU A 9 24.90 58.89 43.96
N ILE A 10 23.70 58.53 43.50
CA ILE A 10 22.86 57.51 44.13
C ILE A 10 22.82 56.30 43.19
N PRO A 11 23.34 55.13 43.58
CA PRO A 11 23.15 53.88 42.84
C PRO A 11 21.83 53.20 43.22
N GLU A 12 21.13 52.74 42.20
CA GLU A 12 19.89 51.96 42.27
C GLU A 12 20.14 50.61 42.95
N SER A 13 19.32 50.31 43.94
CA SER A 13 19.38 49.11 44.77
C SER A 13 19.02 47.86 43.96
N VAL A 14 20.02 47.02 43.66
CA VAL A 14 19.81 45.66 43.16
C VAL A 14 19.49 44.77 44.36
N GLN A 15 18.26 44.24 44.42
CA GLN A 15 17.88 43.25 45.43
C GLN A 15 18.65 41.93 45.23
N PRO A 16 19.04 41.24 46.32
CA PRO A 16 19.74 39.97 46.22
C PRO A 16 18.77 38.86 45.79
N VAL A 17 19.05 38.23 44.66
CA VAL A 17 18.44 36.95 44.26
C VAL A 17 18.83 35.91 45.31
N ASN A 18 17.87 35.48 46.10
CA ASN A 18 18.01 34.46 47.12
C ASN A 18 18.26 33.09 46.44
N GLN A 19 19.53 32.74 46.25
CA GLN A 19 19.93 31.42 45.79
C GLN A 19 19.82 30.44 46.96
N THR A 20 18.73 29.69 47.03
CA THR A 20 18.64 28.56 47.96
C THR A 20 19.73 27.53 47.60
N PRO A 21 20.56 27.08 48.55
CA PRO A 21 21.59 26.09 48.28
C PRO A 21 20.93 24.75 47.96
N VAL A 22 20.94 24.36 46.69
CA VAL A 22 20.58 23.00 46.27
C VAL A 22 21.65 22.08 46.87
N LYS A 23 21.30 21.36 47.95
CA LYS A 23 22.14 20.32 48.52
C LYS A 23 22.34 19.25 47.45
N SER A 24 23.45 19.37 46.73
CA SER A 24 23.85 18.44 45.68
C SER A 24 24.07 17.06 46.28
N ASN A 25 23.08 16.19 46.14
CA ASN A 25 23.21 14.80 46.51
C ASN A 25 24.13 14.16 45.48
N LYS A 26 25.42 14.04 45.81
CA LYS A 26 26.44 13.42 44.95
C LYS A 26 26.01 12.05 44.41
N ILE A 27 25.22 11.31 45.19
CA ILE A 27 24.62 10.02 44.81
C ILE A 27 23.61 10.18 43.65
N LEU A 28 22.77 11.22 43.67
CA LEU A 28 21.81 11.50 42.60
C LEU A 28 22.51 11.82 41.28
N ILE A 29 23.61 12.58 41.34
CA ILE A 29 24.42 12.90 40.16
C ILE A 29 25.06 11.65 39.58
N ILE A 30 25.56 10.74 40.42
CA ILE A 30 26.12 9.45 39.97
C ILE A 30 25.03 8.60 39.30
N ILE A 31 23.83 8.52 39.88
CA ILE A 31 22.71 7.74 39.31
C ILE A 31 22.30 8.31 37.95
N LEU A 32 22.16 9.63 37.82
CA LEU A 32 21.82 10.29 36.56
C LEU A 32 22.89 10.09 35.49
N SER A 33 24.18 10.11 35.88
CA SER A 33 25.29 9.82 34.97
C SER A 33 25.25 8.38 34.46
N VAL A 34 25.00 7.40 35.34
CA VAL A 34 24.89 5.98 34.96
C VAL A 34 23.69 5.75 34.03
N LEU A 35 22.53 6.35 34.33
CA LEU A 35 21.35 6.25 33.48
C LEU A 35 21.62 6.77 32.07
N LEU A 36 22.34 7.89 31.93
CA LEU A 36 22.68 8.46 30.63
C LEU A 36 23.61 7.52 29.81
N VAL A 37 24.56 6.87 30.47
CA VAL A 37 25.42 5.88 29.79
C VAL A 37 24.59 4.68 29.31
N ILE A 38 23.67 4.19 30.14
CA ILE A 38 22.79 3.06 29.78
C ILE A 38 21.90 3.42 28.59
N THR A 39 21.31 4.62 28.55
CA THR A 39 20.46 5.04 27.42
C THR A 39 21.23 5.13 26.11
N VAL A 40 22.48 5.62 26.14
CA VAL A 40 23.34 5.65 24.94
C VAL A 40 23.65 4.24 24.45
N ILE A 41 23.95 3.30 25.35
CA ILE A 41 24.23 1.90 25.01
C ILE A 41 23.00 1.24 24.38
N ILE A 42 21.81 1.40 24.98
CA ILE A 42 20.56 0.84 24.46
C ILE A 42 20.24 1.43 23.08
N THR A 43 20.37 2.75 22.93
CA THR A 43 20.09 3.42 21.66
C THR A 43 21.04 2.93 20.55
N GLY A 44 22.33 2.78 20.87
CA GLY A 44 23.31 2.21 19.95
C GLY A 44 22.99 0.77 19.55
N PHE A 45 22.59 -0.07 20.52
CA PHE A 45 22.18 -1.44 20.24
C PHE A 45 20.93 -1.51 19.35
N LEU A 46 19.90 -0.71 19.65
CA LEU A 46 18.70 -0.62 18.84
C LEU A 46 19.02 -0.11 17.42
N PHE A 47 19.92 0.85 17.29
CA PHE A 47 20.39 1.35 16.00
C PHE A 47 21.11 0.28 15.17
N LEU A 48 21.91 -0.58 15.81
CA LEU A 48 22.56 -1.70 15.14
C LEU A 48 21.54 -2.74 14.66
N GLN A 49 20.48 -3.00 15.45
CA GLN A 49 19.40 -3.89 15.06
C GLN A 49 18.59 -3.33 13.88
N THR A 50 18.27 -2.03 13.90
CA THR A 50 17.55 -1.38 12.79
C THR A 50 18.38 -1.30 11.51
N GLN A 51 19.70 -1.14 11.59
CA GLN A 51 20.59 -1.25 10.43
C GLN A 51 20.58 -2.64 9.80
N LYS A 52 20.57 -3.70 10.61
CA LYS A 52 20.48 -5.09 10.12
C LYS A 52 19.15 -5.32 9.41
N LEU A 53 18.05 -4.83 9.98
CA LEU A 53 16.71 -4.96 9.40
C LEU A 53 16.54 -4.10 8.13
N SER A 54 17.14 -2.90 8.10
CA SER A 54 17.14 -2.01 6.94
C SER A 54 17.84 -2.62 5.73
N LYS A 55 18.95 -3.36 5.94
CA LYS A 55 19.64 -4.07 4.85
C LYS A 55 18.78 -5.16 4.25
N GLU A 56 18.10 -5.96 5.07
CA GLU A 56 17.15 -6.96 4.58
C GLU A 56 15.98 -6.30 3.82
N LEU A 57 15.39 -5.24 4.37
CA LEU A 57 14.27 -4.53 3.74
C LEU A 57 14.66 -3.79 2.46
N SER A 58 15.91 -3.31 2.33
CA SER A 58 16.40 -2.66 1.12
C SER A 58 16.47 -3.60 -0.08
N ILE A 59 16.69 -4.91 0.16
CA ILE A 59 16.64 -5.94 -0.89
C ILE A 59 15.19 -6.14 -1.36
N TYR A 60 14.23 -6.18 -0.42
CA TYR A 60 12.80 -6.23 -0.76
C TYR A 60 12.32 -4.97 -1.49
N LEU A 61 12.75 -3.76 -1.09
CA LEU A 61 12.36 -2.52 -1.78
C LEU A 61 13.05 -2.34 -3.13
N ALA A 62 14.28 -2.86 -3.31
CA ALA A 62 14.93 -2.92 -4.62
C ALA A 62 14.21 -3.87 -5.60
N GLN A 63 13.57 -4.93 -5.10
CA GLN A 63 12.66 -5.77 -5.90
C GLN A 63 11.32 -5.09 -6.23
N THR A 64 10.93 -4.05 -5.50
CA THR A 64 9.73 -3.23 -5.82
C THR A 64 10.03 -1.97 -6.63
N SER A 65 11.29 -1.69 -6.99
CA SER A 65 11.56 -0.67 -7.99
C SER A 65 10.92 -1.12 -9.30
N PRO A 66 10.02 -0.32 -9.92
CA PRO A 66 9.43 -0.69 -11.19
C PRO A 66 10.56 -0.81 -12.22
N ILE A 67 10.90 -2.06 -12.54
CA ILE A 67 11.66 -2.38 -13.75
C ILE A 67 10.88 -1.74 -14.90
N PRO A 68 11.53 -1.04 -15.85
CA PRO A 68 10.84 -0.57 -17.03
C PRO A 68 10.20 -1.79 -17.68
N VAL A 69 8.87 -1.84 -17.62
CA VAL A 69 8.03 -2.86 -18.22
C VAL A 69 8.34 -2.84 -19.72
N GLN A 70 9.25 -3.71 -20.15
CA GLN A 70 9.22 -4.15 -21.54
C GLN A 70 7.88 -4.86 -21.68
N ASN A 71 6.95 -4.17 -22.33
CA ASN A 71 5.68 -4.68 -22.78
C ASN A 71 5.88 -6.07 -23.40
N PRO A 72 5.59 -7.16 -22.68
CA PRO A 72 5.60 -8.48 -23.27
C PRO A 72 4.26 -8.58 -23.99
N THR A 73 4.34 -8.84 -25.28
CA THR A 73 3.22 -9.25 -26.12
C THR A 73 2.22 -10.08 -25.31
N THR A 74 0.96 -9.63 -25.29
CA THR A 74 -0.23 -10.14 -24.57
C THR A 74 -0.57 -11.63 -24.79
N GLU A 75 0.32 -12.41 -25.41
CA GLU A 75 0.09 -13.80 -25.81
C GLU A 75 0.74 -14.85 -24.88
N ASP A 76 1.63 -14.43 -23.96
CA ASP A 76 2.38 -15.36 -23.08
C ASP A 76 2.06 -15.20 -21.58
N GLU A 77 0.94 -14.58 -21.25
CA GLU A 77 0.46 -14.46 -19.88
C GLU A 77 -0.34 -15.71 -19.48
N ILE A 78 -0.07 -16.23 -18.29
CA ILE A 78 -0.83 -17.33 -17.70
C ILE A 78 -1.24 -16.99 -16.27
N LEU A 79 -2.35 -17.57 -15.83
CA LEU A 79 -2.82 -17.40 -14.46
C LEU A 79 -1.97 -18.25 -13.51
N ALA A 80 -1.35 -17.60 -12.53
CA ALA A 80 -0.42 -18.20 -11.59
C ALA A 80 -0.74 -17.79 -10.15
N LEU A 81 -0.21 -18.55 -9.20
CA LEU A 81 -0.33 -18.31 -7.76
C LEU A 81 1.07 -18.29 -7.14
N GLN A 82 1.32 -17.30 -6.29
CA GLN A 82 2.56 -17.22 -5.53
C GLN A 82 2.46 -18.07 -4.26
N ILE A 83 3.17 -19.19 -4.20
CA ILE A 83 3.10 -20.13 -3.06
C ILE A 83 4.06 -19.77 -1.92
N THR A 84 4.94 -18.79 -2.09
CA THR A 84 5.90 -18.34 -1.07
C THR A 84 5.31 -17.31 -0.10
N ALA A 85 4.12 -16.78 -0.37
CA ALA A 85 3.42 -15.81 0.47
C ALA A 85 2.12 -16.38 1.03
N CYS A 86 1.69 -15.86 2.19
CA CYS A 86 0.40 -16.21 2.77
C CYS A 86 -0.70 -15.37 2.11
N CYS A 87 -1.90 -15.94 1.92
CA CYS A 87 -3.06 -15.27 1.33
C CYS A 87 -2.84 -14.72 -0.10
N SER A 88 -1.97 -15.35 -0.91
CA SER A 88 -1.80 -14.97 -2.30
C SER A 88 -3.08 -15.20 -3.11
N CYS A 89 -3.38 -14.26 -4.00
CA CYS A 89 -4.46 -14.39 -4.98
C CYS A 89 -3.90 -14.75 -6.36
N PRO A 90 -4.70 -15.41 -7.22
CA PRO A 90 -4.27 -15.71 -8.58
C PRO A 90 -3.99 -14.42 -9.35
N ALA A 91 -2.94 -14.40 -10.17
CA ALA A 91 -2.54 -13.24 -10.96
C ALA A 91 -2.05 -13.69 -12.35
N LYS A 92 -2.29 -12.85 -13.37
CA LYS A 92 -1.69 -13.05 -14.70
C LYS A 92 -0.23 -12.64 -14.65
N ILE A 93 0.66 -13.56 -15.03
CA ILE A 93 2.10 -13.31 -15.11
C ILE A 93 2.66 -13.91 -16.39
N SER A 94 3.84 -13.48 -16.82
CA SER A 94 4.56 -14.13 -17.92
C SER A 94 4.88 -15.59 -17.56
N ARG A 95 4.65 -16.51 -18.50
CA ARG A 95 5.01 -17.93 -18.37
C ARG A 95 6.48 -18.14 -17.97
N SER A 96 7.37 -17.21 -18.33
CA SER A 96 8.79 -17.24 -17.98
C SER A 96 9.06 -17.25 -16.47
N LEU A 97 8.13 -16.71 -15.66
CA LEU A 97 8.26 -16.63 -14.21
C LEU A 97 7.82 -17.91 -13.48
N ILE A 98 7.20 -18.86 -14.18
CA ILE A 98 6.72 -20.10 -13.58
C ILE A 98 7.89 -20.99 -13.14
N GLY A 99 7.82 -21.49 -11.90
CA GLY A 99 8.89 -22.27 -11.29
C GLY A 99 10.04 -21.43 -10.74
N THR A 100 10.04 -20.11 -10.98
CA THR A 100 10.93 -19.14 -10.33
C THR A 100 10.21 -18.41 -9.21
N ASP A 101 10.92 -18.01 -8.16
CA ASP A 101 10.42 -17.20 -7.03
C ASP A 101 9.14 -17.71 -6.34
N GLY A 102 8.84 -19.01 -6.49
CA GLY A 102 7.66 -19.65 -5.93
C GLY A 102 6.37 -19.38 -6.69
N TRP A 103 6.43 -19.07 -7.99
CA TRP A 103 5.24 -19.04 -8.84
C TRP A 103 4.86 -20.42 -9.35
N THR A 104 3.60 -20.79 -9.17
CA THR A 104 3.02 -22.02 -9.71
C THR A 104 1.79 -21.71 -10.55
N ILE A 105 1.42 -22.61 -11.45
CA ILE A 105 0.24 -22.45 -12.30
C ILE A 105 -1.01 -22.58 -11.42
N TYR A 106 -1.94 -21.63 -11.57
CA TYR A 106 -3.21 -21.66 -10.86
C TYR A 106 -4.23 -22.54 -11.60
N GLU A 107 -4.87 -23.43 -10.84
CA GLU A 107 -5.89 -24.37 -11.27
C GLU A 107 -7.09 -24.20 -10.34
N LYS A 108 -8.26 -23.91 -10.92
CA LYS A 108 -9.48 -23.68 -10.15
C LYS A 108 -9.87 -24.94 -9.37
N GLY A 109 -10.05 -24.81 -8.05
CA GLY A 109 -10.48 -25.90 -7.16
C GLY A 109 -9.34 -26.78 -6.64
N LYS A 110 -8.09 -26.50 -7.00
CA LYS A 110 -6.92 -27.16 -6.43
C LYS A 110 -6.59 -26.57 -5.06
N ASP A 111 -6.26 -27.43 -4.09
CA ASP A 111 -5.79 -27.00 -2.78
C ASP A 111 -4.27 -26.78 -2.83
N TYR A 112 -3.86 -25.56 -2.50
CA TYR A 112 -2.46 -25.13 -2.48
C TYR A 112 -1.88 -25.08 -1.07
N SER A 113 -2.67 -25.39 -0.04
CA SER A 113 -2.30 -25.28 1.37
C SER A 113 -1.01 -26.03 1.69
N ASP A 114 -0.77 -27.17 1.04
CA ASP A 114 0.43 -27.98 1.26
C ASP A 114 1.71 -27.32 0.77
N LEU A 115 1.62 -26.50 -0.26
CA LEU A 115 2.76 -25.80 -0.88
C LEU A 115 3.14 -24.52 -0.14
N LEU A 116 2.27 -24.03 0.75
CA LEU A 116 2.50 -22.81 1.51
C LEU A 116 3.57 -23.03 2.60
N PRO A 117 4.37 -21.99 2.92
CA PRO A 117 5.28 -21.99 4.05
C PRO A 117 4.60 -22.40 5.35
N ALA A 118 5.35 -23.09 6.23
CA ALA A 118 4.86 -23.52 7.54
C ALA A 118 4.31 -22.35 8.37
N MET A 119 4.86 -21.14 8.19
CA MET A 119 4.34 -19.94 8.85
C MET A 119 2.87 -19.71 8.51
N CYS A 120 2.44 -19.89 7.26
CA CYS A 120 1.05 -19.65 6.82
C CYS A 120 0.04 -20.68 7.36
N LYS A 121 0.52 -21.82 7.89
CA LYS A 121 -0.30 -22.87 8.50
C LYS A 121 -0.54 -22.64 9.99
N ALA A 122 0.10 -21.63 10.58
CA ALA A 122 -0.07 -21.33 11.99
C ALA A 122 -1.50 -20.84 12.27
N PRO A 123 -2.12 -21.24 13.40
CA PRO A 123 -3.49 -20.86 13.75
C PRO A 123 -3.69 -19.35 14.00
N ASN A 124 -2.61 -18.57 14.01
CA ASN A 124 -2.63 -17.12 14.20
C ASN A 124 -2.48 -16.31 12.90
N ILE A 125 -2.42 -16.96 11.72
CA ILE A 125 -2.66 -16.25 10.46
C ILE A 125 -4.15 -15.95 10.44
N GLY A 126 -4.51 -14.67 10.49
CA GLY A 126 -5.91 -14.25 10.43
C GLY A 126 -6.62 -14.74 9.16
N VAL A 127 -7.92 -14.49 9.09
CA VAL A 127 -8.70 -14.83 7.90
C VAL A 127 -8.21 -13.98 6.72
N CYS A 128 -7.83 -14.62 5.62
CA CYS A 128 -7.45 -13.92 4.39
C CYS A 128 -8.63 -13.07 3.87
N ALA A 129 -8.31 -11.91 3.28
CA ALA A 129 -9.30 -11.15 2.54
C ALA A 129 -9.80 -11.97 1.33
N PRO A 130 -11.06 -11.77 0.88
CA PRO A 130 -11.49 -12.32 -0.40
C PRO A 130 -10.60 -11.79 -1.51
N CYS A 131 -10.27 -12.64 -2.47
CA CYS A 131 -9.48 -12.20 -3.62
C CYS A 131 -10.27 -11.18 -4.46
N PRO A 132 -9.57 -10.19 -5.04
CA PRO A 132 -10.20 -9.32 -6.03
C PRO A 132 -10.70 -10.18 -7.19
N PRO A 133 -11.78 -9.75 -7.87
CA PRO A 133 -12.19 -10.39 -9.11
C PRO A 133 -11.00 -10.37 -10.05
N LEU A 134 -10.60 -11.56 -10.53
CA LEU A 134 -9.66 -11.64 -11.63
C LEU A 134 -10.31 -10.86 -12.76
N GLU A 135 -9.62 -9.85 -13.28
CA GLU A 135 -10.05 -9.19 -14.51
C GLU A 135 -10.18 -10.29 -15.56
N GLU A 136 -11.40 -10.80 -15.71
CA GLU A 136 -11.83 -11.61 -16.83
C GLU A 136 -11.70 -10.70 -18.04
N GLU A 137 -10.47 -10.65 -18.57
CA GLU A 137 -10.19 -11.04 -19.94
C GLU A 137 -11.46 -11.06 -20.77
N ASN A 138 -11.85 -9.88 -21.28
CA ASN A 138 -13.03 -9.69 -22.12
C ASN A 138 -14.13 -10.68 -21.75
N LEU A 139 -14.83 -10.48 -20.62
CA LEU A 139 -16.09 -11.18 -20.33
C LEU A 139 -16.87 -11.23 -21.64
N GLY A 140 -16.82 -12.42 -22.26
CA GLY A 140 -17.15 -12.53 -23.67
C GLY A 140 -18.57 -12.04 -23.87
N LYS A 141 -18.85 -11.46 -25.03
CA LYS A 141 -20.15 -10.92 -25.44
C LYS A 141 -21.34 -11.50 -24.65
N ILE A 142 -21.81 -10.73 -23.68
CA ILE A 142 -22.90 -11.09 -22.78
C ILE A 142 -24.20 -10.67 -23.45
N ASN A 143 -25.08 -11.64 -23.74
CA ASN A 143 -26.35 -11.37 -24.40
C ASN A 143 -27.34 -10.66 -23.46
N CYS A 144 -28.06 -9.67 -23.98
CA CYS A 144 -29.14 -9.01 -23.26
C CYS A 144 -30.34 -9.95 -23.09
N THR A 145 -30.78 -10.13 -21.85
CA THR A 145 -31.91 -11.02 -21.50
C THR A 145 -33.26 -10.32 -21.71
N ASN A 146 -34.30 -11.10 -22.01
CA ASN A 146 -35.69 -10.62 -22.04
C ASN A 146 -36.40 -10.94 -20.71
N PRO A 147 -37.27 -10.06 -20.18
CA PRO A 147 -37.67 -8.76 -20.75
C PRO A 147 -36.58 -7.69 -20.60
N ARG A 148 -36.51 -6.79 -21.59
CA ARG A 148 -35.52 -5.70 -21.57
C ARG A 148 -35.93 -4.62 -20.57
N PRO A 149 -34.95 -4.00 -19.88
CA PRO A 149 -35.24 -2.92 -18.96
C PRO A 149 -35.77 -1.69 -19.73
N GLU A 150 -36.84 -1.08 -19.22
CA GLU A 150 -37.41 0.15 -19.79
C GLU A 150 -36.89 1.42 -19.10
N VAL A 151 -36.40 1.30 -17.87
CA VAL A 151 -35.92 2.42 -17.05
C VAL A 151 -34.50 2.12 -16.56
N CYS A 152 -33.58 3.03 -16.85
CA CYS A 152 -32.17 2.93 -16.45
C CYS A 152 -31.71 4.23 -15.80
N THR A 153 -30.76 4.12 -14.87
CA THR A 153 -30.07 5.30 -14.34
C THR A 153 -29.11 5.87 -15.38
N MET A 154 -28.91 7.18 -15.34
CA MET A 154 -28.01 7.93 -16.24
C MET A 154 -26.60 8.08 -15.69
N GLU A 155 -26.23 7.27 -14.70
CA GLU A 155 -24.94 7.35 -14.04
C GLU A 155 -23.89 6.63 -14.89
N CYS A 156 -22.85 7.38 -15.26
CA CYS A 156 -21.68 6.87 -15.96
C CYS A 156 -20.55 6.68 -14.95
N ALA A 157 -20.02 5.47 -14.90
CA ALA A 157 -18.70 5.26 -14.30
C ALA A 157 -17.66 5.99 -15.16
N GLU A 158 -16.67 6.59 -14.50
CA GLU A 158 -15.50 7.11 -15.22
C GLU A 158 -14.76 5.92 -15.86
N PRO A 159 -14.49 5.96 -17.17
CA PRO A 159 -13.78 4.87 -17.86
C PRO A 159 -12.31 4.82 -17.42
N PRO A 160 -11.63 3.64 -17.44
CA PRO A 160 -12.10 2.27 -17.74
C PRO A 160 -12.61 1.47 -16.50
N PRO A 161 -13.42 0.39 -16.70
CA PRO A 161 -13.67 -0.35 -17.94
C PRO A 161 -14.79 0.24 -18.83
N TYR A 162 -14.61 0.18 -20.15
CA TYR A 162 -15.58 0.59 -21.18
C TYR A 162 -16.61 -0.51 -21.41
N LEU A 163 -17.90 -0.18 -21.44
CA LEU A 163 -18.97 -1.13 -21.78
C LEU A 163 -19.42 -0.93 -23.23
N CYS A 164 -19.12 -1.89 -24.10
CA CYS A 164 -19.34 -1.82 -25.54
C CYS A 164 -20.52 -2.68 -25.96
N GLY A 165 -21.49 -2.10 -26.66
CA GLY A 165 -22.62 -2.82 -27.24
C GLY A 165 -22.29 -3.46 -28.59
N SER A 166 -23.14 -4.39 -29.01
CA SER A 166 -23.05 -5.03 -30.33
C SER A 166 -23.18 -4.07 -31.52
N ASP A 167 -23.66 -2.86 -31.26
CA ASP A 167 -23.79 -1.75 -32.21
C ASP A 167 -22.53 -0.88 -32.27
N GLY A 168 -21.45 -1.25 -31.58
CA GLY A 168 -20.17 -0.54 -31.58
C GLY A 168 -20.13 0.69 -30.67
N LYS A 169 -21.21 1.01 -29.95
CA LYS A 169 -21.29 2.18 -29.07
C LYS A 169 -20.88 1.85 -27.64
N SER A 170 -20.34 2.86 -26.95
CA SER A 170 -20.13 2.80 -25.51
C SER A 170 -21.41 3.14 -24.74
N TYR A 171 -21.60 2.47 -23.63
CA TYR A 171 -22.73 2.65 -22.72
C TYR A 171 -22.22 2.84 -21.30
N CYS A 172 -22.99 3.57 -20.49
CA CYS A 172 -22.59 3.87 -19.11
C CYS A 172 -22.91 2.73 -18.13
N SER A 173 -23.87 1.88 -18.47
CA SER A 173 -24.24 0.72 -17.66
C SER A 173 -24.81 -0.41 -18.52
N THR A 174 -24.83 -1.62 -17.96
CA THR A 174 -25.46 -2.80 -18.58
C THR A 174 -26.93 -2.57 -18.90
N CYS A 175 -27.64 -1.82 -18.04
CA CYS A 175 -29.03 -1.45 -18.25
C CYS A 175 -29.19 -0.63 -19.53
N GLN A 176 -28.39 0.41 -19.72
CA GLN A 176 -28.48 1.27 -20.90
C GLN A 176 -28.14 0.52 -22.19
N ALA A 177 -27.14 -0.37 -22.14
CA ALA A 177 -26.83 -1.23 -23.27
C ALA A 177 -28.03 -2.12 -23.62
N CYS A 178 -28.64 -2.78 -22.63
CA CYS A 178 -29.72 -3.73 -22.90
C CYS A 178 -31.11 -3.11 -23.09
N SER A 179 -31.35 -1.86 -22.68
CA SER A 179 -32.58 -1.13 -23.00
C SER A 179 -32.66 -0.78 -24.50
N ASN A 180 -31.51 -0.57 -25.15
CA ASN A 180 -31.45 -0.34 -26.59
C ASN A 180 -31.68 -1.66 -27.36
N ARG A 181 -32.82 -1.75 -28.07
CA ARG A 181 -33.20 -2.94 -28.86
C ARG A 181 -32.20 -3.30 -29.96
N ALA A 182 -31.37 -2.36 -30.43
CA ALA A 182 -30.32 -2.62 -31.41
C ALA A 182 -29.11 -3.37 -30.82
N VAL A 183 -28.97 -3.39 -29.49
CA VAL A 183 -27.88 -4.08 -28.79
C VAL A 183 -28.32 -5.50 -28.44
N ALA A 184 -27.73 -6.50 -29.08
CA ALA A 184 -27.98 -7.92 -28.79
C ALA A 184 -27.11 -8.43 -27.63
N TRP A 185 -25.88 -7.92 -27.55
CA TRP A 185 -24.89 -8.28 -26.53
C TRP A 185 -24.04 -7.07 -26.16
N TYR A 186 -23.42 -7.12 -24.99
CA TYR A 186 -22.42 -6.16 -24.55
C TYR A 186 -21.14 -6.87 -24.08
N GLU A 187 -20.02 -6.17 -24.12
CA GLU A 187 -18.72 -6.66 -23.65
C GLU A 187 -18.00 -5.55 -22.89
N MET A 188 -17.26 -5.89 -21.83
CA MET A 188 -16.44 -4.93 -21.09
C MET A 188 -15.01 -4.97 -21.65
N LYS A 189 -14.46 -3.80 -21.98
CA LYS A 189 -13.13 -3.62 -22.57
C LYS A 189 -12.31 -2.63 -21.76
N ALA A 190 -10.99 -2.84 -21.72
CA ALA A 190 -10.04 -1.87 -21.17
C ALA A 190 -9.76 -0.71 -22.15
N SER A 191 -10.05 -0.88 -23.45
CA SER A 191 -9.94 0.12 -24.50
C SER A 191 -11.31 0.65 -24.95
N PRO A 192 -11.37 1.85 -25.57
CA PRO A 192 -12.59 2.36 -26.16
C PRO A 192 -13.23 1.39 -27.17
N CYS A 193 -14.54 1.52 -27.36
CA CYS A 193 -15.28 0.72 -28.32
C CYS A 193 -14.86 1.06 -29.75
N GLU A 194 -14.63 0.02 -30.56
CA GLU A 194 -14.35 0.20 -31.99
C GLU A 194 -15.67 0.50 -32.71
N GLU A 195 -15.72 1.66 -33.38
CA GLU A 195 -16.83 2.00 -34.26
C GLU A 195 -16.83 1.06 -35.48
N LYS A 196 -17.97 0.42 -35.74
CA LYS A 196 -18.18 -0.47 -36.90
C LYS A 196 -19.04 0.20 -37.96
#